data_AF-A0A355FE23-F1
#
_entry.id   AF-A0A355FE23-F1
#
_cell.length_a   1.000
_cell.length_b   1.000
_cell.length_c   1.000
_cell.angle_alpha   90.00
_cell.angle_beta   90.00
_cell.angle_gamma   90.00
#
_symmetry.space_group_name_H-M   'P 1'
#
loop_
_entity.id
_entity.type
_entity.pdbx_description
1 polymer ?
#
loop_
_entity_poly.entity_id
_entity_poly.type
_entity_poly.pdbx_seq_one_letter_code
_entity_poly.pdbx_strand_id
1 'polypeptide(L)'
;MYDAAGAKLSVTYQTAVAGITIPMTSVMTPLAATNIFTSTTTDYCGNVIYENGVVSRILTEEGYITLSGATPTYHYYLKDHQGNNRVVLSQSGTVEQVNHYYPFGGLFGESANGATQ
;
A
#
# COMPACT_ATOMS: atom_id res chain seq x y z
N MET A 1 -2.21 0.23 14.86
CA MET A 1 -1.69 1.28 15.77
C MET A 1 -1.82 2.63 15.09
N TYR A 2 -2.25 3.65 15.82
CA TYR A 2 -2.38 5.02 15.36
C TYR A 2 -1.74 5.96 16.39
N ASP A 3 -1.27 7.12 15.96
CA ASP A 3 -0.83 8.18 16.87
C ASP A 3 -2.04 8.97 17.43
N ALA A 4 -1.76 9.97 18.27
CA ALA A 4 -2.79 10.83 18.86
C ALA A 4 -3.50 11.74 17.84
N ALA A 5 -2.92 11.93 16.64
CA ALA A 5 -3.51 12.69 15.53
C ALA A 5 -4.30 11.79 14.56
N GLY A 6 -4.35 10.47 14.80
CA GLY A 6 -5.04 9.51 13.94
C GLY A 6 -4.21 9.05 12.73
N ALA A 7 -2.92 9.36 12.66
CA ALA A 7 -2.04 8.83 11.62
C ALA A 7 -1.75 7.36 11.90
N LYS A 8 -1.82 6.52 10.86
CA LYS A 8 -1.55 5.09 10.97
C LYS A 8 -0.06 4.86 11.20
N LEU A 9 0.29 4.18 12.28
CA LEU A 9 1.69 3.88 12.65
C LEU A 9 2.08 2.44 12.31
N SER A 10 1.16 1.49 12.45
CA SER A 10 1.44 0.09 12.18
C SER A 10 0.17 -0.71 11.95
N VAL A 11 0.22 -1.71 11.08
CA VAL A 11 -0.84 -2.72 10.89
C VAL A 11 -0.23 -4.10 10.87
N THR A 12 -0.90 -5.05 11.52
CA THR A 12 -0.52 -6.46 11.47
C THR A 12 -1.67 -7.25 10.87
N TYR A 13 -1.37 -7.98 9.81
CA TYR A 13 -2.27 -8.95 9.18
C TYR A 13 -1.87 -10.35 9.61
N GLN A 14 -2.86 -11.14 10.04
CA GLN A 14 -2.66 -12.52 10.44
C GLN A 14 -3.55 -13.43 9.62
N THR A 15 -3.00 -14.53 9.14
CA THR A 15 -3.76 -15.61 8.51
C THR A 15 -3.93 -16.74 9.52
N ALA A 16 -5.08 -17.41 9.46
CA ALA A 16 -5.35 -18.56 10.31
C ALA A 16 -4.74 -19.83 9.71
N VAL A 17 -4.39 -20.80 10.58
CA VAL A 17 -4.12 -22.17 10.15
C VAL A 17 -5.38 -22.78 9.50
N ALA A 18 -5.18 -23.72 8.57
CA ALA A 18 -6.28 -24.34 7.85
C ALA A 18 -7.30 -25.00 8.80
N GLY A 19 -8.60 -24.87 8.49
CA GLY A 19 -9.69 -25.44 9.28
C GLY A 19 -10.22 -24.53 10.40
N ILE A 20 -9.64 -23.34 10.60
CA ILE A 20 -10.17 -22.33 11.54
C ILE A 20 -11.20 -21.44 10.84
N THR A 21 -12.36 -21.27 11.48
CA THR A 21 -13.40 -20.34 11.01
C THR A 21 -13.41 -19.09 11.90
N ILE A 22 -13.25 -17.91 11.28
CA ILE A 22 -13.39 -16.62 11.93
C ILE A 22 -14.63 -15.93 11.35
N PRO A 23 -15.71 -15.77 12.13
CA PRO A 23 -16.93 -15.14 11.63
C PRO A 23 -16.70 -13.66 11.39
N MET A 24 -17.14 -13.15 10.23
CA MET A 24 -17.05 -11.74 9.90
C MET A 24 -18.21 -11.00 10.59
N THR A 25 -17.97 -10.58 11.83
CA THR A 25 -18.93 -9.81 12.63
C THR A 25 -18.42 -8.40 12.88
N SER A 26 -19.26 -7.52 13.44
CA SER A 26 -18.86 -6.18 13.88
C SER A 26 -17.86 -6.19 15.04
N VAL A 27 -17.61 -7.34 15.65
CA VAL A 27 -16.59 -7.55 16.69
C VAL A 27 -15.47 -8.41 16.11
N MET A 28 -14.25 -7.88 16.06
CA MET A 28 -13.06 -8.65 15.71
C MET A 28 -12.67 -9.55 16.90
N THR A 29 -12.84 -10.85 16.77
CA THR A 29 -12.21 -11.83 17.66
C THR A 29 -10.80 -12.17 17.15
N PRO A 30 -9.73 -11.83 17.89
CA PRO A 30 -8.37 -12.15 17.48
C PRO A 30 -8.11 -13.66 17.47
N LEU A 31 -7.21 -14.11 16.60
CA LEU A 31 -6.73 -15.49 16.60
C LEU A 31 -5.95 -15.79 17.88
N ALA A 32 -6.17 -16.97 18.47
CA ALA A 32 -5.25 -17.50 19.46
C ALA A 32 -3.87 -17.72 18.80
N ALA A 33 -2.78 -17.48 19.52
CA ALA A 33 -1.43 -17.53 18.96
C ALA A 33 -1.09 -18.87 18.28
N THR A 34 -1.64 -19.98 18.79
CA THR A 34 -1.48 -21.33 18.22
C THR A 34 -2.14 -21.52 16.87
N ASN A 35 -3.09 -20.64 16.51
CA ASN A 35 -3.88 -20.73 15.29
C ASN A 35 -3.42 -19.73 14.21
N ILE A 36 -2.32 -19.01 14.44
CA ILE A 36 -1.74 -18.09 13.45
C ILE A 36 -0.82 -18.88 12.52
N PHE A 37 -1.11 -18.86 11.22
CA PHE A 37 -0.26 -19.46 10.19
C PHE A 37 0.83 -18.49 9.72
N THR A 38 0.45 -17.24 9.45
CA THR A 38 1.38 -16.19 9.04
C THR A 38 0.98 -14.90 9.72
N SER A 39 1.98 -14.09 10.09
CA SER A 39 1.81 -12.74 10.57
C SER A 39 2.69 -11.81 9.74
N THR A 40 2.11 -10.74 9.22
CA THR A 40 2.81 -9.73 8.43
C THR A 40 2.53 -8.37 9.04
N THR A 41 3.58 -7.61 9.32
CA THR A 41 3.46 -6.27 9.91
C THR A 41 3.96 -5.23 8.92
N THR A 42 3.21 -4.14 8.77
CA THR A 42 3.63 -2.95 8.04
C THR A 42 3.70 -1.78 9.00
N ASP A 43 4.90 -1.20 9.14
CA ASP A 43 5.16 -0.04 9.99
C ASP A 43 5.34 1.21 9.12
N TYR A 44 4.70 2.29 9.53
CA TYR A 44 4.68 3.58 8.84
C TYR A 44 5.48 4.60 9.66
N CYS A 45 6.67 4.94 9.19
CA CYS A 45 7.63 5.80 9.88
C CYS A 45 7.84 7.07 9.05
N GLY A 46 6.84 7.95 9.03
CA GLY A 46 6.85 9.14 8.19
C GLY A 46 6.82 8.77 6.71
N ASN A 47 7.87 9.12 5.96
CA ASN A 47 7.98 8.79 4.54
C ASN A 47 8.59 7.40 4.27
N VAL A 48 8.99 6.64 5.29
CA VAL A 48 9.55 5.29 5.13
C VAL A 48 8.53 4.25 5.59
N ILE A 49 8.31 3.23 4.75
CA ILE A 49 7.42 2.11 5.03
C ILE A 49 8.27 0.85 5.20
N TYR A 50 8.07 0.16 6.31
CA TYR A 50 8.68 -1.12 6.59
C TYR A 50 7.66 -2.24 6.45
N GLU A 51 8.06 -3.35 5.85
CA GLU A 51 7.30 -4.60 5.83
C GLU A 51 8.13 -5.67 6.54
N ASN A 52 7.57 -6.24 7.60
CA ASN A 52 8.24 -7.22 8.48
C ASN A 52 9.60 -6.74 9.00
N GLY A 53 9.69 -5.45 9.36
CA GLY A 53 10.91 -4.81 9.86
C GLY A 53 11.96 -4.48 8.79
N VAL A 54 11.70 -4.78 7.52
CA VAL A 54 12.60 -4.45 6.40
C VAL A 54 12.03 -3.24 5.65
N VAL A 55 12.90 -2.30 5.25
CA VAL A 55 12.47 -1.15 4.44
C VAL A 55 11.89 -1.67 3.12
N SER A 56 10.62 -1.38 2.86
CA SER A 56 9.92 -1.77 1.63
C SER A 56 9.79 -0.58 0.68
N ARG A 57 9.42 0.61 1.20
CA ARG A 57 9.23 1.82 0.38
C ARG A 57 9.72 3.09 1.04
N ILE A 58 10.15 4.04 0.21
CA ILE A 58 10.40 5.43 0.61
C ILE A 58 9.53 6.33 -0.26
N LEU A 59 8.69 7.13 0.37
CA LEU A 59 7.78 8.07 -0.27
C LEU A 59 8.51 9.39 -0.52
N THR A 60 8.25 9.98 -1.68
CA THR A 60 8.74 11.31 -2.07
C THR A 60 7.57 12.16 -2.53
N GLU A 61 7.78 13.47 -2.71
CA GLU A 61 6.74 14.36 -3.23
C GLU A 61 6.34 13.97 -4.66
N GLU A 62 7.28 13.47 -5.46
CA GLU A 62 7.11 13.18 -6.88
C GLU A 62 6.92 11.70 -7.20
N GLY A 63 6.81 10.83 -6.19
CA GLY A 63 6.78 9.40 -6.43
C GLY A 63 7.09 8.55 -5.20
N TYR A 64 7.71 7.40 -5.44
CA TYR A 64 8.20 6.53 -4.39
C TYR A 64 9.32 5.64 -4.91
N ILE A 65 10.06 5.06 -3.97
CA ILE A 65 11.13 4.11 -4.21
C ILE A 65 10.70 2.79 -3.61
N THR A 66 10.82 1.69 -4.36
CA THR A 66 10.69 0.33 -3.83
C THR A 66 12.08 -0.27 -3.60
N LEU A 67 12.26 -0.91 -2.45
CA LEU A 67 13.51 -1.55 -2.06
C LEU A 67 13.30 -3.06 -1.99
N SER A 68 13.54 -3.73 -3.12
CA SER A 68 13.52 -5.19 -3.21
C SER A 68 14.90 -5.68 -3.64
N GLY A 69 15.69 -6.19 -2.68
CA GLY A 69 17.06 -6.61 -2.92
C GLY A 69 18.05 -5.45 -2.89
N ALA A 70 19.10 -5.51 -3.73
CA ALA A 70 20.22 -4.57 -3.66
C ALA A 70 20.00 -3.26 -4.44
N THR A 71 19.09 -3.26 -5.43
CA THR A 71 18.90 -2.12 -6.34
C THR A 71 17.55 -1.46 -6.07
N PRO A 72 17.52 -0.18 -5.66
CA PRO A 72 16.27 0.56 -5.52
C PRO A 72 15.60 0.77 -6.89
N THR A 73 14.29 0.64 -6.95
CA THR A 73 13.49 0.97 -8.15
C THR A 73 12.68 2.23 -7.90
N TYR A 74 12.79 3.19 -8.81
CA TYR A 74 12.09 4.47 -8.70
C TYR A 74 10.79 4.45 -9.50
N HIS A 75 9.76 5.07 -8.94
CA HIS A 75 8.45 5.26 -9.54
C HIS A 75 8.08 6.74 -9.44
N TYR A 76 7.57 7.32 -10.52
CA TYR A 76 7.27 8.75 -10.63
C TYR A 76 5.79 9.00 -10.86
N TYR A 77 5.29 10.10 -10.31
CA TYR A 77 3.91 10.55 -10.49
C TYR A 77 3.83 11.64 -11.56
N LEU A 78 2.95 11.45 -12.53
CA LEU A 78 2.46 12.53 -13.38
C LEU A 78 1.15 13.04 -12.77
N LYS A 79 1.21 14.24 -12.19
CA LYS A 79 0.04 14.87 -11.56
C LYS A 79 -0.67 15.82 -12.51
N ASP A 80 -1.99 15.95 -12.34
CA ASP A 80 -2.73 17.06 -12.96
C ASP A 80 -2.56 18.35 -12.15
N HIS A 81 -3.16 19.44 -12.65
CA HIS A 81 -3.10 20.76 -12.02
C HIS A 81 -3.73 20.82 -10.61
N GLN A 82 -4.51 19.82 -10.21
CA GLN A 82 -5.13 19.72 -8.88
C GLN A 82 -4.31 18.83 -7.93
N GLY A 83 -3.21 18.26 -8.41
CA GLY A 83 -2.33 17.39 -7.64
C GLY A 83 -2.76 15.91 -7.65
N ASN A 84 -3.80 15.53 -8.41
CA ASN A 84 -4.18 14.12 -8.51
C ASN A 84 -3.17 13.35 -9.35
N ASN A 85 -2.75 12.18 -8.89
CA ASN A 85 -1.84 11.33 -9.66
C ASN A 85 -2.56 10.67 -10.83
N ARG A 86 -2.30 11.14 -12.06
CA ARG A 86 -2.90 10.64 -13.29
C ARG A 86 -2.16 9.42 -13.86
N VAL A 87 -0.85 9.36 -13.68
CA VAL A 87 -0.02 8.28 -14.22
C VAL A 87 1.10 7.95 -13.25
N VAL A 88 1.33 6.66 -13.01
CA VAL A 88 2.57 6.17 -12.39
C VAL A 88 3.50 5.68 -13.48
N LEU A 89 4.73 6.16 -13.47
CA LEU A 89 5.79 5.80 -14.41
C LEU A 89 6.87 5.01 -13.67
N SER A 90 7.38 3.95 -14.28
CA SER A 90 8.60 3.29 -13.83
C SER A 90 9.83 4.17 -14.07
N GLN A 91 10.96 3.82 -13.47
CA GLN A 91 12.23 4.53 -13.68
C GLN A 91 12.73 4.56 -15.13
N SER A 92 12.23 3.65 -15.98
CA SER A 92 12.54 3.61 -17.41
C SER A 92 11.55 4.41 -18.26
N GLY A 93 10.56 5.08 -17.65
CA GLY A 93 9.51 5.82 -18.35
C GLY A 93 8.34 4.95 -18.82
N THR A 94 8.25 3.70 -18.38
CA THR A 94 7.12 2.82 -18.72
C THR A 94 5.90 3.18 -17.88
N VAL A 95 4.72 3.23 -18.47
CA VAL A 95 3.46 3.45 -17.75
C VAL A 95 3.08 2.22 -16.93
N GLU A 96 3.01 2.37 -15.61
CA GLU A 96 2.61 1.31 -14.67
C GLU A 96 1.14 1.41 -14.29
N GLN A 97 0.62 2.64 -14.15
CA GLN A 97 -0.78 2.89 -13.83
C GLN A 97 -1.27 4.16 -14.52
N VAL A 98 -2.54 4.18 -14.95
CA VAL A 98 -3.26 5.37 -15.42
C VAL A 98 -4.55 5.50 -14.63
N ASN A 99 -4.75 6.65 -14.00
CA ASN A 99 -5.93 6.96 -13.21
C ASN A 99 -6.76 8.06 -13.87
N HIS A 100 -8.07 7.85 -13.89
CA HIS A 100 -9.05 8.83 -14.34
C HIS A 100 -9.90 9.25 -13.16
N TYR A 101 -10.09 10.56 -13.00
CA TYR A 101 -10.90 11.13 -11.92
C TYR A 101 -12.09 11.89 -12.50
N TYR A 102 -13.23 11.81 -11.80
CA TYR A 102 -14.35 12.71 -11.99
C TYR A 102 -13.99 14.15 -11.60
N PRO A 103 -14.75 15.17 -12.05
CA PRO A 103 -14.49 16.57 -11.68
C PRO A 103 -14.51 16.85 -10.17
N PHE A 104 -15.23 16.03 -9.40
CA PHE A 104 -15.29 16.14 -7.93
C PHE A 104 -14.17 15.34 -7.22
N GLY A 105 -13.18 14.82 -7.95
CA GLY A 105 -12.00 14.15 -7.41
C GLY A 105 -12.15 12.65 -7.12
N GLY A 106 -13.35 12.08 -7.30
CA GLY A 106 -13.54 10.63 -7.17
C GLY A 106 -12.86 9.85 -8.30
N LEU A 107 -12.31 8.67 -8.00
CA LEU A 107 -11.75 7.78 -9.02
C LEU A 107 -12.87 7.31 -9.96
N PHE A 108 -12.73 7.58 -11.25
CA PHE A 108 -13.61 7.10 -12.31
C PHE A 108 -13.21 5.70 -12.76
N GLY A 109 -11.92 5.47 -12.94
CA GLY A 109 -11.37 4.20 -13.37
C GLY A 109 -9.85 4.22 -13.36
N GLU A 110 -9.26 3.03 -13.37
CA GLU A 110 -7.82 2.83 -13.40
C GLU A 110 -7.42 1.76 -14.42
N SER A 111 -6.20 1.87 -14.94
CA SER A 111 -5.54 0.82 -15.69
C SER A 111 -4.18 0.56 -15.08
N ALA A 112 -3.81 -0.71 -14.89
CA ALA A 112 -2.51 -1.10 -14.35
C ALA A 112 -1.84 -2.10 -15.30
N ASN A 113 -0.54 -1.92 -15.57
CA ASN A 113 0.24 -2.78 -16.47
C ASN A 113 -0.42 -3.03 -17.84
N GLY A 114 -1.12 -2.03 -18.39
CA GLY A 114 -1.79 -2.13 -19.69
C GLY A 114 -3.11 -2.90 -19.70
N ALA A 115 -3.60 -3.37 -18.55
CA ALA A 115 -4.94 -3.93 -18.39
C ALA A 115 -5.89 -2.86 -17.82
N THR A 116 -7.06 -2.68 -18.43
CA THR A 116 -8.14 -1.85 -17.88
C THR A 116 -8.88 -2.65 -16.81
N GLN A 117 -9.09 -2.06 -15.62
CA GLN A 117 -9.92 -2.65 -14.55
C GLN A 117 -11.28 -1.97 -14.47
#